data_AF-A0A842UFX5-F1
#
_entry.id   AF-A0A842UFX5-F1
#
_cell.length_a   1.000
_cell.length_b   1.000
_cell.length_c   1.000
_cell.angle_alpha   90.00
_cell.angle_beta   90.00
_cell.angle_gamma   90.00
#
_symmetry.space_group_name_H-M   'P 1'
#
loop_
_entity.id
_entity.type
_entity.pdbx_description
1 polymer ?
#
loop_
_entity_poly.entity_id
_entity_poly.type
_entity_poly.pdbx_seq_one_letter_code
_entity_poly.pdbx_strand_id
1 'polypeptide(L)'
;MNISEKVRPAAAVAAGGILYSFLNLIPIVGWIIPGATAAITIKKNPKTGFQAGVSAGLIGFAASTYILFAFGLFTEVANTALKLLIVWFYLLWHASAIFFSGCGGALASGIKLLEDHPLISPFKSFAGNEGSKYVVCKRCGRGNQEQSGSCENCGEEVHERGV
;
A
#
# COMPACT_ATOMS: atom_id res chain seq x y z
N MET A 1 6.22 5.92 27.19
CA MET A 1 5.60 5.61 25.88
C MET A 1 5.37 6.93 25.15
N ASN A 2 5.99 7.12 23.99
CA ASN A 2 6.03 8.42 23.31
C ASN A 2 4.68 8.71 22.63
N ILE A 3 4.14 9.93 22.74
CA ILE A 3 2.80 10.29 22.19
C ILE A 3 2.75 10.04 20.67
N SER A 4 3.86 10.26 19.98
CA SER A 4 4.02 10.00 18.54
C SER A 4 3.73 8.56 18.13
N GLU A 5 3.95 7.59 19.03
CA GLU A 5 3.80 6.16 18.75
C GLU A 5 2.34 5.70 18.75
N LYS A 6 1.47 6.37 19.52
CA LYS A 6 0.02 6.15 19.50
C LYS A 6 -0.70 6.94 18.41
N VAL A 7 -0.23 8.15 18.09
CA VAL A 7 -0.88 9.04 17.11
C VAL A 7 -0.65 8.55 15.68
N ARG A 8 0.53 8.00 15.39
CA ARG A 8 0.89 7.53 14.04
C ARG A 8 -0.07 6.47 13.46
N PRO A 9 -0.44 5.38 14.16
CA PRO A 9 -1.39 4.40 13.62
C PRO A 9 -2.79 4.99 13.43
N ALA A 10 -3.26 5.85 14.33
CA ALA A 10 -4.56 6.50 14.19
C ALA A 10 -4.60 7.43 12.97
N ALA A 11 -3.55 8.24 12.76
CA ALA A 11 -3.42 9.11 11.60
C ALA A 11 -3.35 8.32 10.28
N ALA A 12 -2.64 7.19 10.27
CA ALA A 12 -2.55 6.33 9.09
C ALA A 12 -3.90 5.73 8.70
N VAL A 13 -4.66 5.25 9.70
CA VAL A 13 -6.01 4.72 9.49
C VAL A 13 -6.97 5.81 9.03
N ALA A 14 -6.87 7.02 9.58
CA ALA A 14 -7.66 8.17 9.13
C ALA A 14 -7.34 8.58 7.68
N ALA A 15 -6.06 8.65 7.30
CA ALA A 15 -5.63 8.92 5.93
C ALA A 15 -6.15 7.86 4.95
N GLY A 16 -6.07 6.58 5.33
CA GLY A 16 -6.68 5.48 4.56
C GLY A 16 -8.19 5.65 4.43
N GLY A 17 -8.89 6.02 5.51
CA GLY A 17 -10.33 6.27 5.46
C GLY A 17 -10.74 7.41 4.53
N ILE A 18 -9.96 8.50 4.51
CA ILE A 18 -10.19 9.61 3.57
C ILE A 18 -10.00 9.13 2.13
N LEU A 19 -8.89 8.44 1.84
CA LEU A 19 -8.63 7.85 0.52
C LEU A 19 -9.75 6.91 0.08
N TYR A 20 -10.27 6.09 0.99
CA TYR A 20 -11.39 5.20 0.73
C TYR A 20 -12.61 5.99 0.25
N SER A 21 -12.97 7.11 0.88
CA SER A 21 -14.12 7.91 0.48
C SER A 21 -14.05 8.43 -0.96
N PHE A 22 -12.84 8.66 -1.50
CA PHE A 22 -12.65 9.09 -2.89
C PHE A 22 -12.48 7.92 -3.88
N LEU A 23 -11.77 6.88 -3.48
CA LEU A 23 -11.38 5.77 -4.37
C LEU A 23 -12.40 4.64 -4.42
N ASN A 24 -13.41 4.64 -3.54
CA ASN A 24 -14.42 3.58 -3.47
C ASN A 24 -15.21 3.37 -4.78
N LEU A 25 -15.24 4.36 -5.68
CA LEU A 25 -15.86 4.25 -7.01
C LEU A 25 -15.03 3.43 -8.01
N ILE A 26 -13.74 3.24 -7.76
CA ILE A 26 -12.84 2.47 -8.62
C ILE A 26 -12.73 1.05 -8.06
N PRO A 27 -13.41 0.05 -8.66
CA PRO A 27 -13.43 -1.30 -8.11
C PRO A 27 -12.05 -1.93 -8.08
N ILE A 28 -11.84 -2.79 -7.09
CA ILE A 28 -10.60 -3.56 -6.85
C ILE A 28 -9.40 -2.65 -6.52
N VAL A 29 -8.87 -1.90 -7.48
CA VAL A 29 -7.67 -1.07 -7.30
C VAL A 29 -7.92 0.05 -6.29
N GLY A 30 -9.02 0.78 -6.44
CA GLY A 30 -9.40 1.85 -5.51
C GLY A 30 -9.77 1.34 -4.12
N TRP A 31 -10.12 0.05 -3.99
CA TRP A 31 -10.40 -0.57 -2.70
C TRP A 31 -9.13 -1.04 -1.98
N ILE A 32 -8.11 -1.47 -2.71
CA ILE A 32 -6.84 -1.96 -2.16
C ILE A 32 -5.97 -0.82 -1.62
N ILE A 33 -5.89 0.30 -2.35
CA ILE A 33 -5.00 1.44 -2.04
C ILE A 33 -5.22 1.99 -0.62
N PRO A 34 -6.45 2.30 -0.17
CA PRO A 34 -6.73 2.81 1.18
C PRO A 34 -6.11 1.97 2.30
N GLY A 35 -6.27 0.66 2.21
CA GLY A 35 -5.75 -0.25 3.22
C GLY A 35 -4.24 -0.45 3.13
N ALA A 36 -3.67 -0.45 1.93
CA ALA A 36 -2.23 -0.47 1.74
C ALA A 36 -1.58 0.76 2.39
N THR A 37 -2.13 1.96 2.16
CA THR A 37 -1.65 3.22 2.75
C THR A 37 -1.71 3.19 4.29
N ALA A 38 -2.79 2.69 4.86
CA ALA A 38 -2.92 2.55 6.31
C ALA A 38 -1.87 1.59 6.90
N ALA A 39 -1.59 0.47 6.22
CA ALA A 39 -0.68 -0.57 6.71
C ALA A 39 0.82 -0.22 6.58
N ILE A 40 1.23 0.46 5.50
CA ILE A 40 2.64 0.85 5.25
C ILE A 40 3.22 1.66 6.42
N THR A 41 2.38 2.48 7.05
CA THR A 41 2.76 3.39 8.14
C THR A 41 2.88 2.67 9.50
N ILE A 42 2.19 1.54 9.66
CA ILE A 42 2.14 0.79 10.91
C ILE A 42 3.33 -0.18 11.05
N LYS A 43 3.95 -0.60 9.92
CA LYS A 43 5.16 -1.47 9.88
C LYS A 43 5.04 -2.70 10.78
N LYS A 44 4.01 -3.52 10.56
CA LYS A 44 3.73 -4.74 11.35
C LYS A 44 3.38 -5.92 10.46
N ASN A 45 3.19 -7.08 11.10
CA ASN A 45 2.78 -8.33 10.47
C ASN A 45 1.51 -8.19 9.59
N PRO A 46 1.27 -9.13 8.66
CA PRO A 46 0.12 -9.08 7.74
C PRO A 46 -1.23 -9.03 8.45
N LYS A 47 -1.37 -9.67 9.63
CA LYS A 47 -2.60 -9.63 10.42
C LYS A 47 -2.94 -8.22 10.91
N THR A 48 -1.96 -7.48 11.41
CA THR A 48 -2.18 -6.08 11.81
C THR A 48 -2.36 -5.18 10.59
N GLY A 49 -1.71 -5.46 9.47
CA GLY A 49 -1.96 -4.79 8.20
C GLY A 49 -3.41 -4.94 7.74
N PHE A 50 -3.96 -6.16 7.79
CA PHE A 50 -5.36 -6.44 7.49
C PHE A 50 -6.31 -5.65 8.39
N GLN A 51 -6.07 -5.69 9.70
CA GLN A 51 -6.90 -4.94 10.68
C GLN A 51 -6.88 -3.44 10.39
N ALA A 52 -5.71 -2.87 10.10
CA ALA A 52 -5.59 -1.46 9.75
C ALA A 52 -6.38 -1.11 8.47
N GLY A 53 -6.31 -1.97 7.45
CA GLY A 53 -7.07 -1.80 6.21
C GLY A 53 -8.59 -1.88 6.42
N VAL A 54 -9.06 -2.81 7.26
CA VAL A 54 -10.47 -2.90 7.64
C VAL A 54 -10.91 -1.67 8.42
N SER A 55 -10.12 -1.23 9.40
CA SER A 55 -10.43 -0.01 10.18
C SER A 55 -10.50 1.23 9.28
N ALA A 56 -9.58 1.38 8.34
CA ALA A 56 -9.61 2.47 7.36
C ALA A 56 -10.88 2.41 6.50
N GLY A 57 -11.24 1.23 6.00
CA GLY A 57 -12.46 1.01 5.23
C GLY A 57 -13.72 1.35 6.02
N LEU A 58 -13.79 0.99 7.31
CA LEU A 58 -14.93 1.33 8.18
C LEU A 58 -15.07 2.83 8.43
N ILE A 59 -13.96 3.54 8.65
CA ILE A 59 -13.98 5.01 8.79
C ILE A 59 -14.42 5.66 7.48
N GLY A 60 -13.88 5.21 6.34
CA GLY A 60 -14.26 5.73 5.02
C GLY A 60 -15.73 5.43 4.67
N PHE A 61 -16.24 4.26 5.07
CA PHE A 61 -17.66 3.89 4.96
C PHE A 61 -18.54 4.81 5.81
N ALA A 62 -18.19 5.05 7.08
CA ALA A 62 -18.94 5.94 7.95
C ALA A 62 -18.97 7.38 7.39
N ALA A 63 -17.82 7.89 6.92
CA ALA A 63 -17.72 9.22 6.32
C ALA A 63 -18.55 9.34 5.02
N SER A 64 -18.44 8.36 4.12
CA SER A 64 -19.21 8.35 2.87
C SER A 64 -20.71 8.19 3.13
N THR A 65 -21.12 7.33 4.07
CA THR A 65 -22.53 7.19 4.48
C THR A 65 -23.07 8.51 5.02
N TYR A 66 -22.33 9.17 5.91
CA TYR A 66 -22.72 10.46 6.46
C TYR A 66 -22.93 11.51 5.37
N ILE A 67 -22.01 11.60 4.41
CA ILE A 67 -22.11 12.52 3.26
C ILE A 67 -23.37 12.19 2.45
N LEU A 68 -23.59 10.93 2.08
CA LEU A 68 -24.76 10.54 1.27
C LEU A 68 -26.09 10.82 1.97
N PHE A 69 -26.16 10.63 3.28
CA PHE A 69 -27.33 10.99 4.08
C PHE A 69 -27.52 12.51 4.17
N ALA A 70 -26.44 13.28 4.36
CA ALA A 70 -26.49 14.73 4.40
C ALA A 70 -27.01 15.34 3.07
N PHE A 71 -26.73 14.68 1.94
CA PHE A 71 -27.22 15.08 0.61
C PHE A 71 -28.56 14.43 0.21
N GLY A 72 -29.23 13.71 1.10
CA GLY A 72 -30.58 13.19 0.86
C GLY A 72 -30.69 12.08 -0.19
N LEU A 73 -29.59 11.37 -0.52
CA LEU A 73 -29.60 10.37 -1.60
C LEU A 73 -30.61 9.22 -1.37
N PHE A 74 -30.98 8.97 -0.13
CA PHE A 74 -31.91 7.89 0.28
C PHE A 74 -33.30 8.40 0.70
N THR A 75 -33.55 9.71 0.69
CA THR A 75 -34.82 10.30 1.16
C THR A 75 -35.87 10.43 0.06
N GLU A 76 -35.46 10.61 -1.20
CA GLU A 76 -36.37 10.91 -2.33
C GLU A 76 -36.99 9.67 -3.02
N VAL A 77 -36.65 8.46 -2.59
CA VAL A 77 -37.17 7.23 -3.22
C VAL A 77 -38.52 6.85 -2.61
N ALA A 78 -39.61 7.09 -3.35
CA ALA A 78 -40.98 6.83 -2.91
C ALA A 78 -41.33 5.33 -2.72
N ASN A 79 -40.68 4.44 -3.48
CA ASN A 79 -40.96 3.01 -3.41
C ASN A 79 -40.08 2.32 -2.35
N THR A 80 -40.71 1.82 -1.28
CA THR A 80 -40.04 1.13 -0.16
C THR A 80 -39.19 -0.07 -0.60
N ALA A 81 -39.68 -0.89 -1.54
CA ALA A 81 -38.93 -2.05 -2.02
C ALA A 81 -37.68 -1.64 -2.79
N LEU A 82 -37.80 -0.62 -3.66
CA LEU A 82 -36.65 -0.08 -4.39
C LEU A 82 -35.63 0.56 -3.44
N LYS A 83 -36.10 1.29 -2.42
CA LYS A 83 -35.23 1.87 -1.38
C LYS A 83 -34.43 0.81 -0.64
N LEU A 84 -35.08 -0.29 -0.23
CA LEU A 84 -34.41 -1.43 0.41
C LEU A 84 -33.37 -2.08 -0.51
N LEU A 85 -33.69 -2.24 -1.80
CA LEU A 85 -32.78 -2.81 -2.79
C LEU A 85 -31.53 -1.94 -2.98
N ILE A 86 -31.69 -0.61 -3.08
CA ILE A 86 -30.56 0.34 -3.21
C ILE A 86 -29.67 0.27 -1.96
N VAL A 87 -30.27 0.30 -0.76
CA VAL A 87 -29.50 0.18 0.49
C VAL A 87 -28.76 -1.16 0.54
N TRP A 88 -29.37 -2.24 0.08
CA TRP A 88 -28.74 -3.56 0.04
C TRP A 88 -27.53 -3.61 -0.89
N PHE A 89 -27.65 -3.10 -2.13
CA PHE A 89 -26.51 -2.99 -3.05
C PHE A 89 -25.41 -2.08 -2.51
N TYR A 90 -25.78 -0.96 -1.89
CA TYR A 90 -24.84 -0.06 -1.23
C TYR A 90 -24.04 -0.76 -0.14
N LEU A 91 -24.71 -1.53 0.74
CA LEU A 91 -24.05 -2.29 1.79
C LEU A 91 -23.14 -3.39 1.24
N LEU A 92 -23.56 -4.12 0.19
CA LEU A 92 -22.73 -5.14 -0.44
C LEU A 92 -21.49 -4.56 -1.12
N TRP A 93 -21.63 -3.42 -1.79
CA TRP A 93 -20.52 -2.70 -2.41
C TRP A 93 -19.48 -2.33 -1.36
N HIS A 94 -19.92 -1.73 -0.26
CA HIS A 94 -19.03 -1.32 0.82
C HIS A 94 -18.43 -2.50 1.60
N ALA A 95 -19.20 -3.57 1.84
CA ALA A 95 -18.67 -4.78 2.46
C ALA A 95 -17.51 -5.37 1.64
N SER A 96 -17.68 -5.45 0.32
CA SER A 96 -16.64 -5.91 -0.60
C SER A 96 -15.41 -4.98 -0.56
N ALA A 97 -15.62 -3.67 -0.66
CA ALA A 97 -14.55 -2.70 -0.64
C ALA A 97 -13.77 -2.70 0.69
N ILE A 98 -14.44 -2.87 1.84
CA ILE A 98 -13.78 -2.98 3.15
C ILE A 98 -12.91 -4.24 3.22
N PHE A 99 -13.42 -5.36 2.71
CA PHE A 99 -12.64 -6.60 2.65
C PHE A 99 -11.37 -6.43 1.80
N PHE A 100 -11.50 -5.86 0.60
CA PHE A 100 -10.35 -5.61 -0.28
C PHE A 100 -9.37 -4.58 0.27
N SER A 101 -9.84 -3.58 1.03
CA SER A 101 -8.98 -2.68 1.81
C SER A 101 -8.18 -3.48 2.85
N GLY A 102 -8.84 -4.39 3.59
CA GLY A 102 -8.15 -5.33 4.45
C GLY A 102 -7.06 -6.13 3.72
N CYS A 103 -7.38 -6.73 2.57
CA CYS A 103 -6.39 -7.45 1.75
C CYS A 103 -5.23 -6.55 1.32
N GLY A 104 -5.50 -5.32 0.87
CA GLY A 104 -4.45 -4.35 0.52
C GLY A 104 -3.52 -4.04 1.69
N GLY A 105 -4.09 -3.89 2.89
CA GLY A 105 -3.30 -3.72 4.11
C GLY A 105 -2.43 -4.93 4.45
N ALA A 106 -2.98 -6.14 4.31
CA ALA A 106 -2.23 -7.38 4.54
C ALA A 106 -1.07 -7.53 3.54
N LEU A 107 -1.33 -7.28 2.26
CA LEU A 107 -0.34 -7.35 1.18
C LEU A 107 0.79 -6.33 1.40
N ALA A 108 0.44 -5.07 1.70
CA ALA A 108 1.44 -4.03 1.91
C ALA A 108 2.34 -4.30 3.13
N SER A 109 1.75 -4.83 4.21
CA SER A 109 2.51 -5.32 5.36
C SER A 109 3.40 -6.52 5.03
N GLY A 110 2.91 -7.46 4.21
CA GLY A 110 3.66 -8.66 3.80
C GLY A 110 4.83 -8.36 2.89
N ILE A 111 4.64 -7.50 1.87
CA ILE A 111 5.70 -7.05 0.96
C ILE A 111 6.83 -6.38 1.75
N LYS A 112 6.47 -5.52 2.70
CA LYS A 112 7.47 -4.83 3.53
C LYS A 112 8.26 -5.78 4.43
N LEU A 113 7.61 -6.85 4.92
CA LEU A 113 8.28 -7.90 5.70
C LEU A 113 9.23 -8.75 4.83
N LEU A 114 8.88 -8.93 3.55
CA LEU A 114 9.70 -9.62 2.55
C LEU A 114 10.90 -8.75 2.09
N GLU A 115 10.72 -7.43 1.97
CA GLU A 115 11.82 -6.49 1.66
C GLU A 115 12.92 -6.50 2.72
N ASP A 116 12.57 -6.74 3.99
CA ASP A 116 13.51 -6.83 5.11
C ASP A 116 14.15 -8.25 5.24
N HIS A 117 13.77 -9.22 4.40
CA HIS A 117 14.29 -10.58 4.45
C HIS A 117 15.65 -10.69 3.71
N PRO A 118 16.67 -11.35 4.28
CA PRO A 118 18.03 -11.46 3.71
C PRO A 118 18.13 -12.19 2.36
N LEU A 119 17.03 -12.83 1.93
CA LEU A 119 16.93 -13.55 0.65
C LEU A 119 16.50 -12.64 -0.52
N ILE A 120 15.90 -11.48 -0.21
CA ILE A 120 15.42 -10.48 -1.19
C ILE A 120 16.26 -9.19 -1.11
N SER A 121 16.94 -8.94 0.02
CA SER A 121 17.91 -7.86 0.16
C SER A 121 19.02 -7.78 -0.92
N PRO A 122 19.52 -8.88 -1.54
CA PRO A 122 20.50 -8.75 -2.63
C PRO A 122 19.93 -8.17 -3.93
N PHE A 123 18.60 -8.06 -4.10
CA PHE A 123 18.01 -7.36 -5.24
C PHE A 123 17.83 -5.85 -5.00
N LYS A 124 17.90 -5.40 -3.74
CA LYS A 124 17.81 -3.98 -3.39
C LYS A 124 19.05 -3.19 -3.82
N SER A 125 20.22 -3.84 -3.92
CA SER A 125 21.45 -3.22 -4.43
C SER A 125 21.45 -2.96 -5.94
N PHE A 126 20.48 -3.52 -6.67
CA PHE A 126 20.29 -3.29 -8.11
C PHE A 126 19.29 -2.18 -8.44
N ALA A 127 18.51 -1.70 -7.46
CA ALA A 127 17.49 -0.68 -7.67
C ALA A 127 17.79 0.58 -6.83
N GLY A 128 18.69 1.42 -7.34
CA GLY A 128 18.61 2.86 -7.13
C GLY A 128 19.38 3.43 -5.94
N ASN A 129 20.69 3.55 -6.09
CA ASN A 129 21.38 4.78 -5.69
C ASN A 129 21.57 5.58 -6.99
N GLU A 130 20.82 6.66 -7.19
CA GLU A 130 20.82 7.49 -8.41
C GLU A 130 22.10 8.33 -8.57
N GLY A 131 23.27 7.69 -8.46
CA GLY A 131 24.56 8.37 -8.62
C GLY A 131 25.75 7.44 -8.81
N SER A 132 25.62 6.14 -8.53
CA SER A 132 26.68 5.18 -8.84
C SER A 132 26.46 4.63 -10.25
N LYS A 133 27.27 5.07 -11.21
CA LYS A 133 27.41 4.37 -12.49
C LYS A 133 27.83 2.92 -12.18
N TYR A 134 27.18 1.97 -12.86
CA TYR A 134 27.49 0.55 -12.72
C TYR A 134 28.23 0.09 -13.97
N VAL A 135 29.34 -0.63 -13.77
CA VAL A 135 30.14 -1.22 -14.86
C VAL A 135 29.97 -2.73 -14.83
N VAL A 136 29.68 -3.32 -15.99
CA VAL A 136 29.53 -4.76 -16.13
C VAL A 136 30.91 -5.40 -16.30
N CYS A 137 31.25 -6.36 -15.44
CA CYS A 137 32.49 -7.11 -15.54
C CYS A 137 32.51 -7.96 -16.81
N LYS A 138 33.53 -7.77 -17.66
CA LYS A 138 33.68 -8.51 -18.92
C LYS A 138 33.87 -10.02 -18.75
N ARG A 139 34.37 -10.45 -17.60
CA ARG A 139 34.75 -11.85 -17.35
C ARG A 139 33.58 -12.70 -16.84
N CYS A 140 32.76 -12.16 -15.93
CA CYS A 140 31.65 -12.91 -15.32
C CYS A 140 30.26 -12.29 -15.53
N GLY A 141 30.17 -11.14 -16.20
CA GLY A 141 28.89 -10.48 -16.51
C GLY A 141 28.20 -9.82 -15.32
N ARG A 142 28.83 -9.79 -14.13
CA ARG A 142 28.24 -9.17 -12.94
C ARG A 142 28.37 -7.64 -12.99
N GLY A 143 27.31 -6.93 -12.62
CA GLY A 143 27.34 -5.48 -12.42
C GLY A 143 28.06 -5.13 -11.12
N ASN A 144 29.06 -4.26 -11.20
CA ASN A 144 29.81 -3.73 -10.05
C ASN A 144 29.67 -2.20 -10.03
N GLN A 145 29.86 -1.59 -8.86
CA GLN A 145 29.94 -0.13 -8.76
C GLN A 145 31.24 0.36 -9.41
N GLU A 146 31.18 1.46 -10.15
CA GLU A 146 32.36 2.00 -10.87
C GLU A 146 33.56 2.28 -9.95
N GLN A 147 33.32 2.57 -8.67
CA GLN A 147 34.37 2.86 -7.67
C GLN A 147 35.02 1.62 -7.06
N SER A 148 34.52 0.40 -7.33
CA SER A 148 34.98 -0.80 -6.61
C SER A 148 36.39 -1.25 -6.99
N GLY A 149 36.96 -0.71 -8.09
CA GLY A 149 38.31 -1.01 -8.61
C GLY A 149 38.50 -2.45 -9.12
N SER A 150 37.80 -3.41 -8.51
CA SER A 150 37.78 -4.83 -8.82
C SER A 150 36.36 -5.40 -8.72
N CYS A 151 36.14 -6.52 -9.39
CA CYS A 151 34.86 -7.21 -9.45
C CYS A 151 34.67 -8.06 -8.20
N GLU A 152 33.59 -7.82 -7.46
CA GLU A 152 33.28 -8.51 -6.20
C GLU A 152 33.16 -10.04 -6.34
N ASN A 153 32.95 -10.53 -7.57
CA ASN A 153 32.72 -11.95 -7.83
C ASN A 153 33.95 -12.70 -8.32
N CYS A 154 34.84 -12.04 -9.06
CA CYS A 154 35.96 -12.72 -9.71
C CYS A 154 37.32 -12.05 -9.49
N GLY A 155 37.35 -10.94 -8.75
CA GLY A 155 38.57 -10.20 -8.42
C GLY A 155 39.20 -9.44 -9.59
N GLU A 156 38.63 -9.53 -10.79
CA GLU A 156 39.14 -8.85 -11.99
C GLU A 156 38.98 -7.33 -11.86
N GLU A 157 39.98 -6.56 -12.29
CA GLU A 157 39.91 -5.09 -12.29
C GLU A 157 38.80 -4.58 -13.21
N VAL A 158 38.02 -3.62 -12.71
CA VAL A 158 36.88 -3.03 -13.42
C VAL A 158 37.24 -1.58 -13.75
N HIS A 159 37.86 -1.36 -14.91
CA HIS A 159 38.25 -0.01 -15.33
C HIS A 159 37.09 0.78 -15.95
N GLU A 160 37.03 2.07 -15.60
CA GLU A 160 36.20 3.09 -16.22
C GLU A 160 36.41 3.07 -17.75
N ARG A 161 35.33 2.99 -18.54
CA ARG A 161 35.37 3.50 -19.91
C ARG A 161 34.76 4.90 -19.88
N GLY A 162 35.62 5.89 -19.68
CA GLY A 162 35.30 7.27 -20.03
C GLY A 162 35.02 7.36 -21.53
N VAL A 163 33.79 7.72 -21.87
CA VAL A 163 33.44 8.40 -23.12
C VAL A 163 32.78 9.71 -22.72
#